data_AF-A0A259AYC5-F1
#
_entry.id   AF-A0A259AYC5-F1
#
_cell.length_a   1.000
_cell.length_b   1.000
_cell.length_c   1.000
_cell.angle_alpha   90.00
_cell.angle_beta   90.00
_cell.angle_gamma   90.00
#
_symmetry.space_group_name_H-M   'P 1'
#
loop_
_entity.id
_entity.type
_entity.pdbx_description
1 polymer ?
#
loop_
_entity_poly.entity_id
_entity_poly.type
_entity_poly.pdbx_seq_one_letter_code
_entity_poly.pdbx_strand_id
1 'polypeptide(L)' 'MGSFSRTTPAPASLRLVIGTEDREVASLDEAMGFLHEQDADALGEFLLSGLDADAPEALFAFRNRLEMMRAAL' A
#
# COMPACT_ATOMS: atom_id res chain seq x y z
N MET A 1 15.48 3.75 -31.73
CA MET A 1 15.66 4.14 -30.32
C MET A 1 14.29 4.16 -29.67
N GLY A 2 13.99 3.16 -28.85
CA GLY A 2 12.65 2.97 -28.28
C GLY A 2 12.47 3.79 -27.01
N SER A 3 11.63 4.82 -27.08
CA SER A 3 11.10 5.47 -25.89
C SER A 3 9.85 4.71 -25.47
N PHE A 4 10.03 3.71 -24.60
CA PHE A 4 8.90 3.13 -23.87
C PHE A 4 8.69 4.02 -22.64
N SER A 5 7.85 5.04 -22.78
CA SER A 5 7.11 5.56 -21.62
C SER A 5 6.26 4.40 -21.11
N ARG A 6 6.82 3.56 -20.24
CA ARG A 6 6.04 2.63 -19.42
C ARG A 6 5.27 3.49 -18.43
N THR A 7 4.13 4.02 -18.88
CA THR A 7 2.99 4.21 -18.00
C THR A 7 2.57 2.79 -17.64
N THR A 8 3.25 2.19 -16.66
CA THR A 8 2.84 0.91 -16.10
C THR A 8 1.44 1.19 -15.53
N PRO A 9 0.37 0.54 -16.04
CA PRO A 9 -0.93 0.67 -15.38
C PRO A 9 -0.70 0.30 -13.92
N ALA A 10 -1.23 1.11 -13.00
CA ALA A 10 -1.22 0.76 -11.59
C ALA A 10 -1.70 -0.69 -11.49
N PRO A 11 -0.91 -1.58 -10.88
CA PRO A 11 -1.32 -2.98 -10.80
C PRO A 11 -2.68 -3.02 -10.12
N ALA A 12 -3.61 -3.80 -10.68
CA ALA A 12 -4.99 -3.88 -10.20
C ALA A 12 -5.08 -4.33 -8.72
N SER A 13 -3.98 -4.89 -8.22
CA SER A 13 -3.77 -5.35 -6.87
C SER A 13 -2.30 -5.17 -6.46
N LEU A 14 -2.05 -5.06 -5.17
CA LEU A 14 -0.73 -4.94 -4.57
C LEU A 14 -0.56 -5.99 -3.48
N ARG A 15 0.64 -6.57 -3.37
CA ARG A 15 0.99 -7.45 -2.27
C ARG A 15 1.49 -6.63 -1.08
N LEU A 16 0.81 -6.74 0.05
CA LEU A 16 1.24 -6.22 1.33
C LEU A 16 1.85 -7.34 2.17
N VAL A 17 2.87 -7.00 2.95
CA VAL A 17 3.55 -7.92 3.87
C VAL A 17 3.55 -7.26 5.25
N ILE A 18 2.95 -7.93 6.22
CA ILE A 18 2.87 -7.47 7.61
C ILE A 18 3.37 -8.60 8.50
N GLY A 19 4.45 -8.36 9.24
CA GLY A 19 5.10 -9.41 10.04
C GLY A 19 5.57 -10.57 9.16
N THR A 20 5.02 -11.76 9.38
CA THR A 20 5.29 -12.97 8.61
C THR A 20 4.19 -13.31 7.59
N GLU A 21 3.11 -12.53 7.56
CA GLU A 21 1.97 -12.77 6.67
C GLU A 21 2.03 -11.83 5.47
N ASP A 22 1.48 -12.32 4.36
CA ASP A 22 1.35 -11.54 3.15
C ASP A 22 -0.03 -11.73 2.51
N ARG A 23 -0.53 -10.67 1.91
CA ARG A 23 -1.85 -10.64 1.27
C ARG A 23 -1.83 -9.76 0.05
N GLU A 24 -2.52 -10.20 -0.99
CA GLU A 24 -2.80 -9.37 -2.16
C GLU A 24 -4.08 -8.57 -1.91
N VAL A 25 -4.00 -7.25 -2.09
CA VAL A 25 -5.10 -6.30 -1.84
C VAL A 25 -5.34 -5.44 -3.08
N ALA A 26 -6.59 -5.21 -3.43
CA ALA A 26 -7.00 -4.40 -4.57
C ALA A 26 -7.47 -2.98 -4.18
N SER A 27 -7.67 -2.73 -2.88
CA SER A 27 -8.19 -1.45 -2.37
C SER A 27 -7.55 -1.06 -1.04
N LEU A 28 -7.70 0.22 -0.68
CA LEU A 28 -7.30 0.71 0.64
C LEU A 28 -8.13 0.07 1.76
N ASP A 29 -9.42 -0.20 1.53
CA ASP A 29 -10.27 -0.87 2.50
C ASP A 29 -9.78 -2.29 2.81
N GLU A 30 -9.37 -3.03 1.78
CA GLU A 30 -8.75 -4.36 1.96
C GLU A 30 -7.39 -4.27 2.68
N ALA A 31 -6.59 -3.26 2.35
CA ALA A 31 -5.32 -3.01 3.03
C ALA A 31 -5.51 -2.71 4.52
N MET A 32 -6.51 -1.88 4.86
CA MET A 32 -6.87 -1.53 6.22
C MET A 32 -7.46 -2.73 6.97
N GLY A 33 -8.32 -3.51 6.33
CA GLY A 33 -8.83 -4.76 6.89
C GLY A 33 -7.69 -5.74 7.21
N PHE A 34 -6.69 -5.86 6.34
CA PHE A 34 -5.52 -6.69 6.61
C PHE A 34 -4.70 -6.18 7.79
N LEU A 35 -4.51 -4.86 7.93
CA LEU A 35 -3.83 -4.29 9.10
C LEU A 35 -4.62 -4.49 10.39
N HIS A 36 -5.94 -4.38 10.33
CA HIS A 36 -6.82 -4.64 11.46
C HIS A 36 -6.70 -6.08 11.96
N GLU A 37 -6.68 -7.05 11.05
CA GLU A 37 -6.46 -8.47 11.39
C GLU A 37 -5.09 -8.74 12.04
N GLN A 38 -4.12 -7.85 11.88
CA GLN A 38 -2.77 -7.94 12.45
C GLN A 38 -2.58 -7.05 13.69
N ASP A 39 -3.65 -6.50 14.27
CA ASP A 39 -3.61 -5.53 15.38
C ASP A 39 -2.75 -4.29 15.07
N ALA A 40 -2.68 -3.89 13.80
CA ALA A 40 -1.84 -2.81 13.29
C ALA A 40 -2.66 -1.56 12.87
N ASP A 41 -3.83 -1.34 13.47
CA ASP A 41 -4.73 -0.23 13.16
C ASP A 41 -4.03 1.14 13.21
N ALA A 42 -3.25 1.38 14.28
CA ALA A 42 -2.52 2.63 14.45
C ALA A 42 -1.48 2.88 13.33
N LEU A 43 -0.90 1.81 12.78
CA LEU A 43 -0.01 1.91 11.62
C LEU A 43 -0.80 2.26 10.36
N GLY A 44 -1.97 1.64 10.16
CA GLY A 44 -2.86 1.96 9.04
C GLY A 44 -3.30 3.42 9.03
N GLU A 45 -3.77 3.93 10.17
CA GLU A 45 -4.15 5.34 10.32
C GLU A 45 -2.97 6.29 10.06
N PHE A 46 -1.78 5.96 10.58
CA PHE A 46 -0.58 6.73 10.33
C PHE A 46 -0.21 6.77 8.85
N LEU A 47 -0.29 5.63 8.16
CA LEU A 47 0.01 5.52 6.73
C LEU A 47 -0.99 6.30 5.87
N LEU A 48 -2.26 6.32 6.26
CA LEU A 48 -3.31 7.11 5.62
C LEU A 48 -3.21 8.61 5.93
N SER A 49 -2.59 9.00 7.03
CA SER A 49 -2.44 10.41 7.42
C SER A 49 -1.69 11.21 6.35
N GLY A 50 -2.36 12.21 5.77
CA GLY A 50 -1.82 13.01 4.67
C GLY A 50 -1.69 12.25 3.34
N LEU A 51 -2.48 11.19 3.17
CA LEU A 51 -2.69 10.52 1.89
C LEU A 51 -4.11 10.87 1.40
N ASP A 52 -4.23 11.22 0.13
CA ASP A 52 -5.54 11.41 -0.49
C ASP A 52 -6.12 10.04 -0.84
N ALA A 53 -7.04 9.53 -0.01
CA ALA A 53 -7.61 8.20 -0.16
C ALA A 53 -8.46 8.03 -1.43
N ASP A 54 -8.95 9.14 -1.98
CA ASP A 54 -9.75 9.15 -3.21
C ASP A 54 -8.87 9.19 -4.48
N ALA A 55 -7.55 9.38 -4.32
CA ALA A 55 -6.62 9.38 -5.44
C ALA A 55 -6.44 7.97 -6.03
N PRO A 56 -6.37 7.82 -7.36
CA PRO A 56 -6.19 6.50 -7.98
C PRO A 56 -4.85 5.84 -7.62
N GLU A 57 -3.85 6.61 -7.21
CA GLU A 57 -2.55 6.11 -6.76
C GLU A 57 -2.47 5.86 -5.24
N ALA A 58 -3.57 6.05 -4.50
CA ALA A 58 -3.54 6.03 -3.03
C ALA A 58 -3.04 4.69 -2.46
N LEU A 59 -3.48 3.56 -3.04
CA LEU A 59 -3.02 2.22 -2.64
C LEU A 59 -1.52 2.03 -2.90
N PHE A 60 -0.99 2.60 -3.99
CA PHE A 60 0.42 2.53 -4.31
C PHE A 60 1.27 3.38 -3.38
N ALA A 61 0.81 4.59 -3.08
CA ALA A 61 1.43 5.46 -2.11
C ALA A 61 1.42 4.85 -0.70
N PHE A 62 0.31 4.21 -0.32
CA PHE A 62 0.17 3.48 0.93
C PHE A 62 1.22 2.36 1.06
N ARG A 63 1.29 1.48 0.05
CA ARG A 63 2.28 0.40 -0.01
C ARG A 63 3.72 0.94 0.04
N ASN A 64 4.02 2.02 -0.68
CA ASN A 64 5.34 2.64 -0.64
C ASN A 64 5.68 3.18 0.75
N ARG A 65 4.74 3.82 1.45
CA ARG A 65 4.98 4.29 2.82
C ARG A 65 5.23 3.13 3.77
N LEU A 66 4.48 2.04 3.66
CA LEU A 66 4.68 0.84 4.47
C LEU A 66 6.09 0.27 4.28
N GLU A 67 6.55 0.14 3.02
CA GLU A 67 7.89 -0.36 2.71
C GLU A 67 9.00 0.59 3.18
N MET A 68 8.79 1.90 3.07
CA MET A 68 9.74 2.89 3.61
C MET A 68 9.87 2.78 5.13
N MET A 69 8.77 2.57 5.86
CA MET A 69 8.81 2.35 7.31
C MET A 69 9.51 1.04 7.66
N ARG A 70 9.25 -0.03 6.91
CA ARG A 70 9.93 -1.32 7.08
C ARG A 70 11.44 -1.20 6.86
N ALA A 71 11.87 -0.40 5.89
CA ALA A 71 13.29 -0.17 5.62
C ALA A 71 13.98 0.72 6.65
N ALA A 72 13.23 1.47 7.46
CA ALA A 72 13.74 2.34 8.50
C ALA A 72 13.96 1.64 9.86
N LEU A 73 13.51 0.38 9.99
CA LEU A 73 13.67 -0.48 11.16
C LEU A 73 14.83 -1.47 10.96
#